data_AF-A0A9E3CFT7-F1
#
_entry.id   AF-A0A9E3CFT7-F1
#
_cell.length_a   1.000
_cell.length_b   1.000
_cell.length_c   1.000
_cell.angle_alpha   90.00
_cell.angle_beta   90.00
_cell.angle_gamma   90.00
#
_symmetry.space_group_name_H-M   'P 1'
#
loop_
_entity.id
_entity.type
_entity.pdbx_description
1 polymer ?
#
loop_
_entity_poly.entity_id
_entity_poly.type
_entity_poly.pdbx_seq_one_letter_code
_entity_poly.pdbx_strand_id
1 'polypeptide(L)'
;MRRAVRRLASDEHEIEADDLQKKVEKDGAHPVARCQQREVVTVLGTVRSMTLRPLAGTPTLEVELYDGSGTVMLTWLGRREIAGIQPGRQLRATGRITTDGAQRVIFNPRYELVLAAS
;
A
#
# COMPACT_ATOMS: atom_id res chain seq x y z
N MET A 1 28.57 14.13 14.34
CA MET A 1 27.29 14.21 15.08
C MET A 1 26.13 13.71 14.21
N ARG A 2 25.85 12.40 14.15
CA ARG A 2 24.74 11.82 13.34
C ARG A 2 23.88 10.78 14.06
N ARG A 3 24.13 10.50 15.36
CA ARG A 3 23.44 9.43 16.11
C ARG A 3 22.14 9.85 16.80
N ALA A 4 21.94 11.13 17.10
CA ALA A 4 20.75 11.59 17.83
C ALA A 4 19.48 11.70 16.95
N VAL A 5 19.65 12.01 15.66
CA VAL A 5 18.51 12.23 14.73
C VAL A 5 17.80 10.91 14.38
N ARG A 6 18.52 9.77 14.42
CA ARG A 6 17.97 8.48 14.01
C ARG A 6 16.92 7.92 14.98
N ARG A 7 17.06 8.19 16.28
CA ARG A 7 16.16 7.65 17.31
C ARG A 7 14.78 8.30 17.25
N LEU A 8 14.73 9.62 17.13
CA LEU A 8 13.48 10.39 17.02
C LEU A 8 12.70 10.02 15.74
N ALA A 9 13.37 9.90 14.60
CA ALA A 9 12.73 9.49 13.36
C ALA A 9 12.19 8.05 13.43
N SER A 10 12.89 7.14 14.13
CA SER A 10 12.40 5.78 14.36
C SER A 10 11.15 5.78 15.23
N ASP A 11 11.14 6.54 16.33
CA ASP A 11 9.98 6.64 17.23
C ASP A 11 8.74 7.19 16.49
N GLU A 12 8.91 8.18 15.61
CA GLU A 12 7.83 8.75 14.79
C GLU A 12 7.26 7.74 13.78
N HIS A 13 8.13 6.98 13.10
CA HIS A 13 7.70 5.91 12.19
C HIS A 13 7.00 4.75 12.91
N GLU A 14 7.43 4.40 14.12
CA GLU A 14 6.77 3.38 14.93
C GLU A 14 5.35 3.80 15.34
N ILE A 15 5.16 5.05 15.76
CA ILE A 15 3.84 5.60 16.08
C ILE A 15 2.92 5.59 14.85
N GLU A 16 3.43 6.04 13.70
CA GLU A 16 2.66 6.02 12.44
C GLU A 16 2.26 4.59 12.05
N ALA A 17 3.17 3.63 12.16
CA ALA A 17 2.92 2.24 11.85
C ALA A 17 1.83 1.64 12.77
N ASP A 18 1.91 1.91 14.08
CA ASP A 18 0.92 1.46 15.06
C ASP A 18 -0.48 2.05 14.79
N ASP A 19 -0.55 3.33 14.44
CA ASP A 19 -1.83 3.98 14.13
C ASP A 19 -2.45 3.47 12.83
N LEU A 20 -1.62 3.13 11.84
CA LEU A 20 -2.10 2.47 10.62
C LEU A 20 -2.61 1.06 10.92
N GLN A 21 -1.91 0.27 11.74
CA GLN A 21 -2.34 -1.08 12.11
C GLN A 21 -3.67 -1.07 12.89
N LYS A 22 -3.88 -0.13 13.81
CA LYS A 22 -5.18 0.03 14.50
C LYS A 22 -6.31 0.32 13.53
N LYS A 23 -6.07 1.11 12.48
CA LYS A 23 -7.06 1.37 11.42
C LYS A 23 -7.35 0.12 10.60
N VAL A 24 -6.31 -0.62 10.18
CA VAL A 24 -6.45 -1.90 9.45
C VAL A 24 -7.36 -2.86 10.20
N GLU A 25 -7.13 -3.03 11.50
CA GLU A 25 -7.94 -3.90 12.35
C GLU A 25 -9.38 -3.41 12.47
N LYS A 26 -9.59 -2.12 12.72
CA LYS A 26 -10.93 -1.51 12.83
C LYS A 26 -11.75 -1.68 11.56
N ASP A 27 -11.11 -1.58 10.40
CA ASP A 27 -11.74 -1.70 9.08
C ASP A 27 -11.88 -3.17 8.60
N GLY A 28 -11.45 -4.16 9.40
CA GLY A 28 -11.48 -5.57 9.02
C GLY A 28 -10.61 -5.88 7.79
N ALA A 29 -9.53 -5.12 7.60
CA ALA A 29 -8.54 -5.37 6.56
C ALA A 29 -7.49 -6.37 7.06
N HIS A 30 -6.79 -6.99 6.12
CA HIS A 30 -5.71 -7.94 6.37
C HIS A 30 -4.40 -7.15 6.49
N PRO A 31 -3.63 -7.33 7.59
CA PRO A 31 -2.28 -6.81 7.64
C PRO A 31 -1.44 -7.42 6.52
N VAL A 32 -0.76 -6.58 5.74
CA VAL A 32 0.06 -6.97 4.59
C VAL A 32 1.09 -8.04 4.99
N ALA A 33 1.69 -7.91 6.18
CA ALA A 33 2.66 -8.88 6.68
C ALA A 33 2.08 -10.30 6.87
N ARG A 34 0.76 -10.42 7.07
CA ARG A 34 0.07 -11.69 7.32
C ARG A 34 -0.56 -12.32 6.08
N CYS A 35 -0.72 -11.55 5.00
CA CYS A 35 -1.30 -12.02 3.74
C CYS A 35 -0.48 -13.17 3.13
N GLN A 36 -1.15 -14.27 2.78
CA GLN A 36 -0.54 -15.43 2.11
C GLN A 36 -0.77 -15.38 0.59
N GLN A 37 0.14 -15.99 -0.17
CA GLN A 37 0.07 -15.99 -1.62
C GLN A 37 -1.20 -16.70 -2.13
N ARG A 38 -1.80 -16.15 -3.19
CA ARG A 38 -3.00 -16.63 -3.91
C ARG A 38 -4.33 -16.47 -3.18
N GLU A 39 -4.34 -15.86 -2.01
CA GLU A 39 -5.57 -15.50 -1.30
C GLU A 39 -6.20 -14.23 -1.86
N VAL A 40 -7.53 -14.12 -1.75
CA VAL A 40 -8.23 -12.85 -1.95
C VAL A 40 -8.19 -12.11 -0.64
N VAL A 41 -7.48 -10.99 -0.62
CA VAL A 41 -7.29 -10.18 0.58
C VAL A 41 -7.89 -8.80 0.36
N THR A 42 -8.21 -8.14 1.46
CA THR A 42 -8.49 -6.72 1.46
C THR A 42 -7.49 -6.02 2.36
N VAL A 43 -6.72 -5.09 1.82
CA VAL A 43 -5.70 -4.31 2.53
C VAL A 43 -6.15 -2.85 2.62
N LEU A 44 -5.72 -2.16 3.67
CA LEU A 44 -5.94 -0.73 3.89
C LEU A 44 -4.60 -0.10 4.20
N GLY A 45 -4.27 1.01 3.56
CA GLY A 45 -3.01 1.69 3.84
C GLY A 45 -2.91 3.06 3.21
N THR A 46 -1.74 3.69 3.40
CA THR A 46 -1.36 4.97 2.80
C THR A 46 -0.51 4.72 1.56
N VAL A 47 -0.82 5.43 0.47
CA VAL A 47 -0.01 5.41 -0.75
C VAL A 47 1.33 6.10 -0.47
N ARG A 48 2.43 5.37 -0.62
CA ARG A 48 3.78 5.92 -0.45
C ARG A 48 4.37 6.46 -1.73
N SER A 49 4.19 5.74 -2.83
CA SER A 49 4.76 6.10 -4.11
C SER A 49 3.89 5.62 -5.26
N MET A 50 4.07 6.25 -6.42
CA MET A 50 3.43 5.89 -7.68
C MET A 50 4.48 5.89 -8.79
N THR A 51 4.49 4.84 -9.60
CA THR A 51 5.43 4.67 -10.70
C THR A 51 4.67 4.31 -11.96
N LEU A 52 4.92 5.04 -13.04
CA LEU A 52 4.44 4.67 -14.37
C LEU A 52 5.58 3.93 -15.10
N ARG A 53 5.37 2.66 -15.42
CA ARG A 53 6.33 1.83 -16.14
C ARG A 53 5.69 1.17 -17.36
N PRO A 54 6.35 1.10 -18.52
CA PRO A 54 5.86 0.29 -19.64
C PRO A 54 5.99 -1.20 -19.32
N LEU A 55 4.95 -1.98 -19.61
CA LEU A 55 4.98 -3.45 -19.60
C LEU A 55 4.42 -3.97 -20.94
N ALA A 56 5.23 -4.74 -21.67
CA ALA A 56 4.89 -5.31 -22.98
C ALA A 56 4.32 -4.25 -23.97
N GLY A 57 4.87 -3.04 -23.96
CA GLY A 57 4.42 -1.93 -24.82
C GLY A 57 3.17 -1.19 -24.34
N THR A 58 2.59 -1.58 -23.21
CA THR A 58 1.41 -0.94 -22.60
C THR A 58 1.78 -0.18 -21.32
N PRO A 59 1.14 0.95 -21.00
CA PRO A 59 1.39 1.65 -19.75
C PRO A 59 0.92 0.80 -18.56
N THR A 60 1.71 0.75 -17.49
CA THR A 60 1.37 0.10 -16.23
C THR A 60 1.58 1.08 -15.08
N LEU A 61 0.53 1.33 -14.31
CA LEU A 61 0.58 2.13 -13.10
C LEU A 61 0.83 1.22 -11.91
N GLU A 62 1.90 1.48 -11.19
CA GLU A 62 2.24 0.85 -9.93
C GLU A 62 2.08 1.83 -8.78
N VAL A 63 1.47 1.35 -7.69
CA VAL A 63 1.23 2.14 -6.49
C VAL A 63 1.65 1.32 -5.28
N GLU A 64 2.62 1.82 -4.53
CA GLU A 64 3.04 1.19 -3.28
C GLU A 64 2.11 1.62 -2.15
N LEU A 65 1.40 0.64 -1.57
CA LEU A 65 0.53 0.84 -0.41
C LEU A 65 1.22 0.31 0.85
N TYR A 66 1.28 1.13 1.90
CA TYR A 66 1.84 0.77 3.19
C TYR A 66 0.78 0.81 4.29
N ASP A 67 0.71 -0.26 5.08
CA ASP A 67 -0.32 -0.43 6.12
C ASP A 67 0.24 -0.35 7.56
N GLY A 68 1.53 -0.08 7.74
CA GLY A 68 2.22 -0.19 9.04
C GLY A 68 3.00 -1.50 9.20
N SER A 69 2.45 -2.63 8.74
CA SER A 69 3.08 -3.95 8.83
C SER A 69 3.99 -4.28 7.65
N GLY A 70 3.73 -3.69 6.49
CA GLY A 70 4.50 -3.94 5.28
C GLY A 70 3.94 -3.22 4.06
N THR A 71 4.53 -3.50 2.90
CA THR A 71 4.14 -2.91 1.62
C THR A 71 3.54 -3.93 0.67
N VAL A 72 2.58 -3.48 -0.13
CA VAL A 72 2.01 -4.23 -1.26
C VAL A 72 1.93 -3.32 -2.47
N MET A 73 2.36 -3.83 -3.62
CA MET A 73 2.28 -3.12 -4.89
C MET A 73 0.91 -3.35 -5.52
N LEU A 74 0.17 -2.29 -5.77
CA LEU A 74 -1.06 -2.32 -6.54
C LEU A 74 -0.72 -1.98 -7.99
N THR A 75 -0.98 -2.91 -8.91
CA THR A 75 -0.56 -2.79 -10.31
C THR A 75 -1.76 -2.75 -11.23
N TRP A 76 -2.00 -1.61 -11.89
CA TRP A 76 -3.01 -1.46 -12.92
C TRP A 76 -2.39 -1.54 -14.31
N LEU A 77 -2.73 -2.60 -15.03
CA LEU A 77 -2.27 -2.82 -16.41
C LEU A 77 -3.08 -1.96 -17.39
N GLY A 78 -2.42 -1.41 -18.39
CA GLY A 78 -3.05 -0.56 -19.41
C GLY A 78 -3.51 0.81 -18.89
N ARG A 79 -3.15 1.19 -17.66
CA ARG A 79 -3.54 2.46 -17.03
C ARG A 79 -2.31 3.33 -16.81
N ARG A 80 -2.46 4.63 -17.06
CA ARG A 80 -1.44 5.65 -16.75
C ARG A 80 -1.69 6.32 -15.41
N GLU A 81 -2.96 6.43 -15.04
CA GLU A 81 -3.44 7.10 -13.85
C GLU A 81 -4.75 6.46 -13.38
N ILE A 82 -5.06 6.68 -12.11
CA ILE A 82 -6.35 6.38 -11.50
C ILE A 82 -6.73 7.60 -10.67
N ALA A 83 -7.87 8.22 -10.99
CA ALA A 83 -8.31 9.45 -10.34
C ALA A 83 -8.42 9.29 -8.82
N GLY A 84 -7.86 10.24 -8.07
CA GLY A 84 -7.91 10.28 -6.62
C GLY A 84 -6.90 9.38 -5.89
N ILE A 85 -6.18 8.51 -6.59
CA ILE A 85 -5.01 7.82 -6.02
C ILE A 85 -3.79 8.71 -6.18
N GLN A 86 -3.22 9.16 -5.06
CA GLN A 86 -2.05 10.06 -4.99
C GLN A 86 -1.20 9.70 -3.75
N PRO A 87 0.10 10.03 -3.72
CA PRO A 87 0.91 9.89 -2.50
C PRO A 87 0.27 10.59 -1.29
N GLY A 88 0.34 9.93 -0.13
CA GLY A 88 -0.29 10.38 1.11
C GLY A 88 -1.79 10.06 1.22
N ARG A 89 -2.46 9.62 0.14
CA ARG A 89 -3.87 9.22 0.22
C ARG A 89 -4.02 7.83 0.83
N GLN A 90 -5.05 7.66 1.65
CA GLN A 90 -5.45 6.34 2.12
C GLN A 90 -6.45 5.68 1.16
N LEU A 91 -6.25 4.39 0.92
CA LEU A 91 -7.17 3.60 0.12
C LEU A 91 -7.27 2.17 0.65
N ARG A 92 -8.44 1.57 0.43
CA ARG A 92 -8.71 0.15 0.62
C ARG A 92 -8.58 -0.53 -0.74
N ALA A 93 -7.88 -1.65 -0.81
CA ALA A 93 -7.73 -2.44 -2.04
C ALA A 93 -8.05 -3.91 -1.78
N THR A 94 -8.86 -4.48 -2.65
CA THR A 94 -9.26 -5.89 -2.63
C THR A 94 -8.85 -6.57 -3.92
N GLY A 95 -8.21 -7.72 -3.79
CA GLY A 95 -7.86 -8.55 -4.93
C GLY A 95 -7.05 -9.76 -4.51
N ARG A 96 -6.65 -10.56 -5.51
CA ARG A 96 -5.78 -11.71 -5.27
C ARG A 96 -4.35 -11.23 -5.08
N ILE A 97 -3.76 -11.55 -3.94
CA ILE A 97 -2.36 -11.25 -3.67
C ILE A 97 -1.45 -12.33 -4.24
N THR A 98 -0.34 -11.91 -4.82
CA THR A 98 0.76 -12.78 -5.28
C THR A 98 2.09 -12.16 -4.87
N THR A 99 3.18 -12.80 -5.27
CA THR A 99 4.53 -12.29 -5.10
C THR A 99 5.16 -12.12 -6.48
N ASP A 100 5.83 -10.99 -6.71
CA ASP A 100 6.76 -10.76 -7.81
C ASP A 100 8.16 -10.57 -7.19
N GLY A 101 9.01 -11.60 -7.32
CA GLY A 101 10.25 -11.70 -6.55
C GLY A 101 9.97 -11.74 -5.03
N ALA A 102 10.39 -10.69 -4.31
CA ALA A 102 10.13 -10.53 -2.87
C ALA A 102 8.98 -9.56 -2.57
N GLN A 103 8.44 -8.87 -3.57
CA GLN A 103 7.41 -7.85 -3.40
C GLN A 103 6.03 -8.50 -3.47
N ARG A 104 5.15 -8.19 -2.52
CA ARG A 104 3.73 -8.58 -2.61
C ARG A 104 3.03 -7.71 -3.64
N VAL A 105 2.20 -8.29 -4.50
CA VAL A 105 1.53 -7.58 -5.59
C VAL A 105 0.05 -7.97 -5.67
N ILE A 106 -0.81 -6.99 -5.97
CA ILE A 106 -2.19 -7.22 -6.38
C ILE A 106 -2.40 -6.55 -7.74
N PHE A 107 -2.77 -7.34 -8.75
CA PHE A 107 -3.06 -6.84 -10.09
C PHE A 107 -4.52 -6.41 -10.21
N ASN A 108 -4.73 -5.26 -10.86
CA ASN A 108 -6.04 -4.65 -11.13
C ASN A 108 -7.02 -4.77 -9.95
N PRO A 109 -6.63 -4.33 -8.73
CA PRO A 109 -7.48 -4.47 -7.56
C PRO A 109 -8.77 -3.66 -7.73
N ARG A 110 -9.83 -4.14 -7.07
CA ARG A 110 -10.95 -3.26 -6.68
C ARG A 110 -10.41 -2.32 -5.60
N TYR A 111 -10.68 -1.03 -5.70
CA TYR A 111 -10.22 -0.06 -4.73
C TYR A 111 -11.34 0.89 -4.29
N GLU A 112 -11.19 1.42 -3.09
CA GLU A 112 -12.06 2.43 -2.50
C GLU A 112 -11.15 3.50 -1.86
N LEU A 113 -11.39 4.77 -2.17
CA LEU A 113 -10.67 5.88 -1.53
C LEU A 113 -11.24 6.09 -0.14
N VAL A 114 -10.37 6.14 0.86
CA VAL A 114 -10.79 6.47 2.22
C VAL A 114 -10.80 7.99 2.36
N LEU A 115 -11.88 8.51 2.93
CA LEU A 115 -11.95 9.92 3.31
C LEU A 115 -11.06 10.12 4.53
N ALA A 116 -10.23 11.16 4.52
CA ALA A 116 -9.58 11.58 5.75
C ALA A 116 -10.68 11.93 6.75
N ALA A 117 -10.63 11.33 7.94
CA ALA A 117 -11.48 11.80 9.04
C ALA A 117 -11.08 13.25 9.32
N SER A 118 -12.05 14.17 9.19
CA SER A 118 -11.91 15.59 9.52
C SER A 118 -11.64 15.81 11.00
#